data_AF-A0A2E4P281-F1
#
_entry.id   AF-A0A2E4P281-F1
#
_cell.length_a   1.000
_cell.length_b   1.000
_cell.length_c   1.000
_cell.angle_alpha   90.00
_cell.angle_beta   90.00
_cell.angle_gamma   90.00
#
_symmetry.space_group_name_H-M   'P 1'
#
loop_
_entity.id
_entity.type
_entity.pdbx_description
1 polymer ?
#
loop_
_entity_poly.entity_id
_entity_poly.type
_entity_poly.pdbx_seq_one_letter_code
_entity_poly.pdbx_strand_id
1 'polypeptide(L)'
;MRRTHLLLTRTLSGGVSELNQLEAPDPYNKRCQYRELSPEDFPESAQTHRYVELCPSDNSAIPDITPNTVTRLLVRVDNNLPLAQSLLEQGFHISGRIGAGRRLCAANIEPHFPVGLFMAGPVAPAVILGRANVNLLAQARALGGSGIPVYCVLTRGEPPVIARSSRYTREVFDCRRGSDEDISGIIRQIANESGCRPIVFTGGDLDIGLLARIWPSISEVARVVSAPDKCCYFNDKKIQIETASAAGIRVPESRVVDSVQALDCLAELTFPVICKPLELARKGEFRGKIFVAESEVELRSTLEPVLETGKASILLQEYVPGGIDNLLFALVTCDDNGQVRYSVTGRKLKDNTKGGMGTGETLRDPELDQQVAKTFQAFGVGGLLGVEFKRHSGTGELFYIESNFRPENIHSVNEAAGVNLQLAAYLQAVGLPSLYEPLPQRQATWMDLSLVLLARLKQKGRMSIWPTTRGVVADALWAKGDLRPGVVWYALKLTSLVRKSFGHLIKRRH
;
A
#
# COMPACT_ATOMS: atom_id res chain seq x y z
N MET A 1 -28.27 1.47 -6.42
CA MET A 1 -27.03 1.87 -7.12
C MET A 1 -27.37 2.17 -8.59
N ARG A 2 -27.96 3.32 -8.91
CA ARG A 2 -28.37 3.61 -10.31
C ARG A 2 -27.09 3.83 -11.16
N ARG A 3 -26.88 3.05 -12.23
CA ARG A 3 -25.87 3.24 -13.30
C ARG A 3 -24.37 3.05 -12.97
N THR A 4 -23.98 2.10 -12.12
CA THR A 4 -22.55 1.72 -11.99
C THR A 4 -22.20 0.64 -13.03
N HIS A 5 -21.00 0.73 -13.61
CA HIS A 5 -20.46 -0.31 -14.50
C HIS A 5 -19.30 -1.02 -13.83
N LEU A 6 -19.29 -2.35 -13.83
CA LEU A 6 -18.12 -3.15 -13.46
C LEU A 6 -17.30 -3.43 -14.69
N LEU A 7 -15.98 -3.34 -14.56
CA LEU A 7 -15.06 -3.84 -15.55
C LEU A 7 -14.73 -5.29 -15.20
N LEU A 8 -15.12 -6.21 -16.07
CA LEU A 8 -14.76 -7.61 -16.00
C LEU A 8 -13.68 -7.91 -17.05
N THR A 9 -12.65 -8.65 -16.68
CA THR A 9 -11.56 -9.04 -17.57
C THR A 9 -11.26 -10.52 -17.51
N ARG A 10 -10.73 -11.08 -18.60
CA ARG A 10 -10.21 -12.44 -18.65
C ARG A 10 -8.84 -12.42 -19.32
N THR A 11 -7.87 -13.10 -18.72
CA THR A 11 -6.52 -13.25 -19.28
C THR A 11 -6.52 -14.46 -20.21
N LEU A 12 -6.09 -14.29 -21.47
CA LEU A 12 -5.92 -15.39 -22.40
C LEU A 12 -4.57 -16.05 -22.17
N SER A 13 -4.57 -17.36 -21.94
CA SER A 13 -3.37 -18.18 -21.90
C SER A 13 -2.86 -18.42 -23.33
N GLY A 14 -2.17 -17.44 -23.92
CA GLY A 14 -1.62 -17.53 -25.28
C GLY A 14 -0.75 -16.32 -25.65
N GLY A 15 0.41 -16.55 -26.26
CA GLY A 15 1.35 -15.51 -26.66
C GLY A 15 0.80 -14.55 -27.74
N VAL A 16 1.38 -13.35 -27.80
CA VAL A 16 0.97 -12.22 -28.66
C VAL A 16 0.86 -12.57 -30.16
N SER A 17 1.46 -13.67 -30.62
CA SER A 17 1.47 -14.06 -32.04
C SER A 17 0.14 -14.61 -32.57
N GLU A 18 -0.77 -15.10 -31.72
CA GLU A 18 -2.09 -15.60 -32.16
C GLU A 18 -3.16 -14.50 -32.26
N LEU A 19 -2.91 -13.31 -31.71
CA LEU A 19 -3.87 -12.19 -31.65
C LEU A 19 -4.09 -11.49 -33.01
N ASN A 20 -3.17 -11.62 -33.96
CA ASN A 20 -3.21 -10.88 -35.23
C ASN A 20 -4.00 -11.59 -36.35
N GLN A 21 -4.67 -12.72 -36.08
CA GLN A 21 -5.39 -13.51 -37.09
C GLN A 21 -6.91 -13.62 -36.84
N LEU A 22 -7.53 -12.61 -36.24
CA LEU A 22 -8.95 -12.72 -35.84
C LEU A 22 -9.86 -11.89 -36.75
N GLU A 23 -10.79 -12.58 -37.40
CA GLU A 23 -11.87 -11.98 -38.19
C GLU A 23 -12.80 -11.13 -37.32
N ALA A 24 -13.32 -10.04 -37.88
CA ALA A 24 -14.31 -9.22 -37.21
C ALA A 24 -15.64 -10.00 -37.06
N PRO A 25 -16.30 -9.97 -35.89
CA PRO A 25 -17.57 -10.65 -35.71
C PRO A 25 -18.66 -10.03 -36.59
N ASP A 26 -19.59 -10.87 -37.06
CA ASP A 26 -20.72 -10.47 -37.90
C ASP A 26 -21.61 -9.42 -37.18
N PRO A 27 -21.68 -8.18 -37.70
CA PRO A 27 -22.49 -7.10 -37.11
C PRO A 27 -24.00 -7.34 -37.22
N TYR A 28 -24.46 -8.39 -37.93
CA TYR A 28 -25.87 -8.69 -38.16
C TYR A 28 -26.48 -9.75 -37.22
N ASN A 29 -25.76 -10.24 -36.21
CA ASN A 29 -26.34 -11.17 -35.24
C ASN A 29 -27.31 -10.46 -34.27
N LYS A 30 -28.59 -10.36 -34.68
CA LYS A 30 -29.69 -9.60 -34.04
C LYS A 30 -30.08 -10.00 -32.61
N ARG A 31 -29.36 -10.90 -31.94
CA ARG A 31 -29.68 -11.37 -30.57
C ARG A 31 -28.80 -10.76 -29.46
N CYS A 32 -27.76 -10.00 -29.79
CA CYS A 32 -26.81 -9.46 -28.80
C CYS A 32 -26.75 -7.93 -28.85
N GLN A 33 -27.21 -7.23 -27.80
CA GLN A 33 -27.07 -5.78 -27.67
C GLN A 33 -25.78 -5.45 -26.90
N TYR A 34 -24.67 -5.30 -27.63
CA TYR A 34 -23.43 -4.75 -27.09
C TYR A 34 -23.03 -3.48 -27.84
N ARG A 35 -22.35 -2.58 -27.15
CA ARG A 35 -21.80 -1.36 -27.74
C ARG A 35 -20.29 -1.38 -27.62
N GLU A 36 -19.60 -1.43 -28.75
CA GLU A 36 -18.15 -1.24 -28.77
C GLU A 36 -17.83 0.20 -28.34
N LEU A 37 -16.86 0.34 -27.45
CA LEU A 37 -16.49 1.64 -26.89
C LEU A 37 -15.36 2.26 -27.70
N SER A 38 -15.43 3.59 -27.86
CA SER A 38 -14.49 4.35 -28.70
C SER A 38 -13.04 4.13 -28.26
N PRO A 39 -12.10 3.90 -29.20
CA PRO A 39 -10.66 3.91 -28.92
C PRO A 39 -10.16 5.23 -28.31
N GLU A 40 -10.87 6.35 -28.51
CA GLU A 40 -10.52 7.61 -27.83
C GLU A 40 -10.79 7.55 -26.32
N ASP A 41 -11.85 6.86 -25.92
CA ASP A 41 -12.23 6.67 -24.51
C ASP A 41 -11.42 5.54 -23.85
N PHE A 42 -10.96 4.59 -24.66
CA PHE A 42 -10.17 3.44 -24.25
C PHE A 42 -9.00 3.22 -25.23
N PRO A 43 -7.91 3.98 -25.11
CA PRO A 43 -6.78 3.91 -26.06
C PRO A 43 -6.14 2.53 -26.17
N GLU A 44 -6.23 1.74 -25.10
CA GLU A 44 -5.75 0.35 -25.03
C GLU A 44 -6.58 -0.59 -25.93
N SER A 45 -7.75 -0.18 -26.43
CA SER A 45 -8.56 -0.98 -27.34
C SER A 45 -8.01 -1.05 -28.76
N ALA A 46 -7.19 -0.07 -29.16
CA ALA A 46 -6.60 0.00 -30.50
C ALA A 46 -5.53 -1.09 -30.75
N GLN A 47 -5.00 -1.70 -29.67
CA GLN A 47 -3.86 -2.62 -29.73
C GLN A 47 -4.20 -4.10 -29.45
N THR A 48 -5.44 -4.55 -29.73
CA THR A 48 -5.97 -5.94 -29.61
C THR A 48 -6.88 -6.27 -28.41
N HIS A 49 -7.30 -5.31 -27.57
CA HIS A 49 -8.16 -5.57 -26.39
C HIS A 49 -9.47 -4.77 -26.42
N ARG A 50 -10.50 -5.29 -27.10
CA ARG A 50 -11.77 -4.56 -27.27
C ARG A 50 -12.48 -4.35 -25.93
N TYR A 51 -12.87 -3.10 -25.66
CA TYR A 51 -13.77 -2.75 -24.57
C TYR A 51 -15.20 -2.77 -25.08
N VAL A 52 -16.02 -3.62 -24.48
CA VAL A 52 -17.41 -3.80 -24.87
C VAL A 52 -18.32 -3.46 -23.70
N GLU A 53 -19.25 -2.53 -23.90
CA GLU A 53 -20.34 -2.32 -22.95
C GLU A 53 -21.47 -3.32 -23.25
N LEU A 54 -21.78 -4.16 -22.27
CA LEU A 54 -22.93 -5.05 -22.33
C LEU A 54 -24.16 -4.29 -21.84
N CYS A 55 -25.15 -4.11 -22.72
CA CYS A 55 -26.45 -3.52 -22.42
C CYS A 55 -27.59 -4.52 -22.69
N PRO A 56 -27.72 -5.63 -21.94
CA PRO A 56 -28.87 -6.50 -22.11
C PRO A 56 -30.16 -5.75 -21.79
N SER A 57 -31.16 -5.91 -22.66
CA SER A 57 -32.57 -5.83 -22.28
C SER A 57 -32.96 -7.15 -21.59
N ASP A 58 -33.96 -7.14 -20.71
CA ASP A 58 -34.33 -8.23 -19.78
C ASP A 58 -34.53 -9.66 -20.37
N ASN A 59 -34.41 -9.87 -21.70
CA ASN A 59 -34.59 -11.15 -22.40
C ASN A 59 -33.51 -11.49 -23.46
N SER A 60 -32.38 -10.78 -23.54
CA SER A 60 -31.34 -11.06 -24.56
C SER A 60 -30.35 -12.15 -24.14
N ALA A 61 -30.03 -13.07 -25.06
CA ALA A 61 -29.01 -14.09 -24.87
C ALA A 61 -27.63 -13.44 -24.66
N ILE A 62 -26.84 -14.00 -23.74
CA ILE A 62 -25.44 -13.63 -23.55
C ILE A 62 -24.72 -13.87 -24.89
N PRO A 63 -23.93 -12.91 -25.42
CA PRO A 63 -23.15 -13.15 -26.62
C PRO A 63 -22.29 -14.41 -26.45
N ASP A 64 -22.04 -15.12 -27.55
CA ASP A 64 -21.04 -16.18 -27.56
C ASP A 64 -19.67 -15.53 -27.34
N ILE A 65 -19.29 -15.40 -26.06
CA ILE A 65 -17.98 -14.89 -25.64
C ILE A 65 -17.02 -16.07 -25.79
N THR A 66 -16.73 -16.40 -27.05
CA THR A 66 -15.76 -17.44 -27.35
C THR A 66 -14.43 -17.10 -26.67
N PRO A 67 -13.64 -18.10 -26.27
CA PRO A 67 -12.39 -17.91 -25.55
C PRO A 67 -11.49 -16.83 -26.16
N ASN A 68 -11.52 -16.63 -27.48
CA ASN A 68 -10.48 -15.91 -28.21
C ASN A 68 -10.80 -14.44 -28.59
N THR A 69 -11.98 -13.89 -28.27
CA THR A 69 -12.46 -12.68 -28.99
C THR A 69 -12.63 -11.41 -28.14
N VAL A 70 -13.00 -11.52 -26.86
CA VAL A 70 -13.23 -10.34 -26.00
C VAL A 70 -12.65 -10.57 -24.60
N THR A 71 -11.77 -9.68 -24.17
CA THR A 71 -11.04 -9.79 -22.89
C THR A 71 -11.47 -8.75 -21.85
N ARG A 72 -12.23 -7.71 -22.23
CA ARG A 72 -12.64 -6.61 -21.32
C ARG A 72 -14.09 -6.19 -21.54
N LEU A 73 -14.92 -6.37 -20.52
CA LEU A 73 -16.36 -6.13 -20.55
C LEU A 73 -16.75 -5.09 -19.50
N LEU A 74 -17.51 -4.06 -19.91
CA LEU A 74 -18.18 -3.15 -18.99
C LEU A 74 -19.63 -3.60 -18.81
N VAL A 75 -19.96 -4.07 -17.62
CA VAL A 75 -21.27 -4.62 -17.27
C VAL A 75 -22.02 -3.69 -16.33
N ARG A 76 -23.22 -3.25 -16.72
CA ARG A 76 -24.06 -2.38 -15.89
C ARG A 76 -24.73 -3.17 -14.76
N VAL A 77 -24.39 -2.86 -13.52
CA VAL A 77 -24.70 -3.70 -12.35
C VAL A 77 -26.18 -3.67 -11.95
N ASP A 78 -26.88 -2.56 -12.16
CA ASP A 78 -28.25 -2.37 -11.69
C ASP A 78 -29.27 -3.31 -12.33
N ASN A 79 -29.04 -3.71 -13.58
CA ASN A 79 -29.91 -4.65 -14.30
C ASN A 79 -29.27 -6.01 -14.56
N ASN A 80 -27.94 -6.15 -14.43
CA ASN A 80 -27.21 -7.30 -14.96
C ASN A 80 -26.26 -7.95 -13.95
N LEU A 81 -26.60 -7.93 -12.66
CA LEU A 81 -25.82 -8.66 -11.65
C LEU A 81 -25.76 -10.18 -11.94
N PRO A 82 -26.86 -10.87 -12.33
CA PRO A 82 -26.78 -12.28 -12.71
C PRO A 82 -25.84 -12.54 -13.90
N LEU A 83 -25.80 -11.63 -14.87
CA LEU A 83 -24.85 -11.72 -15.99
C LEU A 83 -23.41 -11.59 -15.49
N ALA A 84 -23.13 -10.60 -14.62
CA ALA A 84 -21.80 -10.43 -14.05
C ALA A 84 -21.36 -11.71 -13.29
N GLN A 85 -22.26 -12.31 -12.51
CA GLN A 85 -22.00 -13.58 -11.81
C GLN A 85 -21.70 -14.73 -12.78
N SER A 86 -22.51 -14.89 -13.82
CA SER A 86 -22.26 -15.91 -14.85
C SER A 86 -20.93 -15.71 -15.58
N LEU A 87 -20.51 -14.47 -15.83
CA LEU A 87 -19.20 -14.20 -16.44
C LEU A 87 -18.05 -14.58 -15.49
N LEU A 88 -18.19 -14.36 -14.18
CA LEU A 88 -17.20 -14.79 -13.20
C LEU A 88 -17.07 -16.32 -13.16
N GLU A 89 -18.19 -17.05 -13.25
CA GLU A 89 -18.20 -18.53 -13.36
C GLU A 89 -17.51 -19.02 -14.64
N GLN A 90 -17.52 -18.20 -15.70
CA GLN A 90 -16.81 -18.45 -16.96
C GLN A 90 -15.33 -18.02 -16.96
N GLY A 91 -14.78 -17.68 -15.79
CA GLY A 91 -13.37 -17.33 -15.61
C GLY A 91 -13.05 -15.87 -15.89
N PHE A 92 -14.04 -14.96 -15.89
CA PHE A 92 -13.75 -13.53 -15.78
C PHE A 92 -13.44 -13.14 -14.33
N HIS A 93 -12.78 -12.00 -14.18
CA HIS A 93 -12.40 -11.38 -12.92
C HIS A 93 -12.88 -9.92 -12.93
N ILE A 94 -13.11 -9.32 -11.77
CA ILE A 94 -13.42 -7.88 -11.69
C ILE A 94 -12.10 -7.10 -11.63
N SER A 95 -11.90 -6.10 -12.47
CA SER A 95 -10.73 -5.20 -12.39
C SER A 95 -11.02 -3.85 -11.75
N GLY A 96 -12.30 -3.50 -11.63
CA GLY A 96 -12.73 -2.25 -11.02
C GLY A 96 -14.14 -1.86 -11.45
N ARG A 97 -14.46 -0.59 -11.26
CA ARG A 97 -15.75 -0.03 -11.66
C ARG A 97 -15.62 1.37 -12.23
N ILE A 98 -16.61 1.78 -13.00
CA ILE A 98 -16.87 3.18 -13.33
C ILE A 98 -18.11 3.61 -12.55
N GLY A 99 -17.95 4.65 -11.73
CA GLY A 99 -19.02 5.17 -10.88
C GLY A 99 -20.19 5.77 -11.68
N ALA A 100 -21.37 5.80 -11.06
CA ALA A 100 -22.57 6.32 -11.67
C ALA A 100 -22.43 7.76 -12.21
N GLY A 101 -22.92 7.97 -13.43
CA GLY A 101 -22.91 9.28 -14.09
C GLY A 101 -21.53 9.75 -14.57
N ARG A 102 -20.50 8.91 -14.45
CA ARG A 102 -19.18 9.16 -15.06
C ARG A 102 -19.21 8.79 -16.54
N ARG A 103 -18.39 9.49 -17.34
CA ARG A 103 -18.08 9.08 -18.71
C ARG A 103 -17.41 7.70 -18.69
N LEU A 104 -17.87 6.80 -19.55
CA LEU A 104 -17.25 5.49 -19.73
C LEU A 104 -15.93 5.66 -20.48
N CYS A 105 -14.84 5.83 -19.73
CA CYS A 105 -13.48 5.91 -20.28
C CYS A 105 -12.49 5.32 -19.29
N ALA A 106 -11.33 4.90 -19.78
CA ALA A 106 -10.31 4.21 -18.99
C ALA A 106 -9.84 5.04 -17.77
N ALA A 107 -9.77 6.37 -17.93
CA ALA A 107 -9.37 7.28 -16.86
C ALA A 107 -10.31 7.28 -15.64
N ASN A 108 -11.58 6.91 -15.83
CA ASN A 108 -12.60 6.85 -14.77
C ASN A 108 -12.73 5.46 -14.13
N ILE A 109 -11.90 4.48 -14.51
CA ILE A 109 -11.87 3.18 -13.84
C ILE A 109 -11.26 3.36 -12.45
N GLU A 110 -12.06 3.01 -11.45
CA GLU A 110 -11.71 3.00 -10.05
C GLU A 110 -11.46 1.53 -9.64
N PRO A 111 -10.34 1.18 -8.96
CA PRO A 111 -10.04 -0.19 -8.55
C PRO A 111 -10.82 -0.59 -7.29
N HIS A 112 -12.13 -0.32 -7.30
CA HIS A 112 -13.07 -0.63 -6.22
C HIS A 112 -14.32 -1.25 -6.81
N PHE A 113 -14.95 -2.12 -6.05
CA PHE A 113 -16.30 -2.59 -6.36
C PHE A 113 -16.99 -3.00 -5.05
N PRO A 114 -18.33 -2.87 -4.97
CA PRO A 114 -19.07 -3.26 -3.78
C PRO A 114 -19.03 -4.79 -3.59
N VAL A 115 -18.13 -5.27 -2.72
CA VAL A 115 -17.87 -6.71 -2.55
C VAL A 115 -19.12 -7.49 -2.13
N GLY A 116 -20.02 -6.87 -1.37
CA GLY A 116 -21.26 -7.49 -0.92
C GLY A 116 -22.23 -7.90 -2.03
N LEU A 117 -22.03 -7.45 -3.28
CA LEU A 117 -22.81 -7.95 -4.43
C LEU A 117 -22.39 -9.36 -4.88
N PHE A 118 -21.23 -9.83 -4.43
CA PHE A 118 -20.61 -11.09 -4.84
C PHE A 118 -20.42 -12.07 -3.68
N MET A 119 -20.98 -11.76 -2.51
CA MET A 119 -20.90 -12.60 -1.32
C MET A 119 -22.28 -13.18 -1.00
N ALA A 120 -22.34 -14.47 -0.66
CA ALA A 120 -23.59 -15.14 -0.27
C ALA A 120 -24.08 -14.75 1.13
N GLY A 121 -23.19 -14.18 1.97
CA GLY A 121 -23.48 -13.82 3.36
C GLY A 121 -23.05 -12.38 3.70
N PRO A 122 -23.11 -11.99 4.99
CA PRO A 122 -22.65 -10.69 5.43
C PRO A 122 -21.18 -10.43 5.05
N VAL A 123 -20.88 -9.19 4.71
CA VAL A 123 -19.51 -8.75 4.40
C VAL A 123 -18.72 -8.68 5.70
N ALA A 124 -17.69 -9.53 5.83
CA ALA A 124 -16.84 -9.54 7.00
C ALA A 124 -16.20 -8.16 7.21
N PRO A 125 -16.35 -7.53 8.39
CA PRO A 125 -15.80 -6.21 8.61
C PRO A 125 -14.27 -6.22 8.63
N ALA A 126 -13.66 -5.12 8.21
CA ALA A 126 -12.23 -4.89 8.37
C ALA A 126 -11.94 -4.13 9.67
N VAL A 127 -10.95 -4.58 10.43
CA VAL A 127 -10.46 -3.92 11.64
C VAL A 127 -9.03 -3.47 11.40
N ILE A 128 -8.77 -2.17 11.44
CA ILE A 128 -7.43 -1.59 11.26
C ILE A 128 -6.87 -1.20 12.63
N LEU A 129 -5.83 -1.90 13.09
CA LEU A 129 -5.07 -1.56 14.29
C LEU A 129 -4.01 -0.52 13.93
N GLY A 130 -4.01 0.64 14.58
CA GLY A 130 -2.96 1.61 14.28
C GLY A 130 -3.11 2.99 14.89
N ARG A 131 -2.67 3.99 14.15
CA ARG A 131 -2.75 5.40 14.51
C ARG A 131 -3.51 6.17 13.45
N ALA A 132 -4.18 7.26 13.82
CA ALA A 132 -4.93 8.09 12.88
C ALA A 132 -3.98 8.92 11.98
N ASN A 133 -3.36 8.27 10.99
CA ASN A 133 -2.44 8.87 10.03
C ASN A 133 -2.84 8.56 8.58
N VAL A 134 -2.01 9.03 7.64
CA VAL A 134 -2.17 8.83 6.20
C VAL A 134 -2.29 7.36 5.80
N ASN A 135 -1.55 6.45 6.46
CA ASN A 135 -1.62 5.02 6.19
C ASN A 135 -2.99 4.44 6.56
N LEU A 136 -3.46 4.67 7.79
CA LEU A 136 -4.76 4.20 8.25
C LEU A 136 -5.89 4.76 7.39
N LEU A 137 -5.81 6.04 7.00
CA LEU A 137 -6.80 6.65 6.10
C LEU A 137 -6.79 6.03 4.70
N ALA A 138 -5.61 5.74 4.15
CA ALA A 138 -5.48 5.05 2.86
C ALA A 138 -6.13 3.66 2.92
N GLN A 139 -5.83 2.87 3.95
CA GLN A 139 -6.45 1.56 4.16
C GLN A 139 -7.97 1.66 4.31
N ALA A 140 -8.47 2.60 5.12
CA ALA A 140 -9.90 2.79 5.31
C ALA A 140 -10.61 3.17 4.02
N ARG A 141 -10.00 4.02 3.18
CA ARG A 141 -10.54 4.41 1.87
C ARG A 141 -10.56 3.24 0.89
N ALA A 142 -9.45 2.49 0.80
CA ALA A 142 -9.33 1.36 -0.11
C ALA A 142 -10.38 0.28 0.14
N LEU A 143 -10.63 -0.03 1.43
CA LEU A 143 -11.58 -1.04 1.88
C LEU A 143 -13.02 -0.50 1.86
N GLY A 144 -13.27 0.66 2.47
CA GLY A 144 -14.60 1.26 2.53
C GLY A 144 -15.14 1.69 1.17
N GLY A 145 -14.25 2.09 0.25
CA GLY A 145 -14.59 2.36 -1.16
C GLY A 145 -15.11 1.13 -1.91
N SER A 146 -14.78 -0.06 -1.41
CA SER A 146 -15.26 -1.36 -1.90
C SER A 146 -16.46 -1.90 -1.10
N GLY A 147 -17.09 -1.06 -0.26
CA GLY A 147 -18.28 -1.41 0.50
C GLY A 147 -18.02 -2.29 1.74
N ILE A 148 -16.77 -2.45 2.15
CA ILE A 148 -16.40 -3.20 3.36
C ILE A 148 -16.63 -2.30 4.59
N PRO A 149 -17.33 -2.74 5.63
CA PRO A 149 -17.43 -2.00 6.89
C PRO A 149 -16.05 -1.90 7.56
N VAL A 150 -15.54 -0.68 7.78
CA VAL A 150 -14.21 -0.46 8.36
C VAL A 150 -14.30 0.07 9.78
N TYR A 151 -13.70 -0.65 10.72
CA TYR A 151 -13.50 -0.24 12.10
C TYR A 151 -12.04 0.13 12.33
N CYS A 152 -11.78 1.21 13.05
CA CYS A 152 -10.42 1.61 13.40
C CYS A 152 -10.21 1.51 14.91
N VAL A 153 -9.20 0.74 15.33
CA VAL A 153 -8.80 0.65 16.74
C VAL A 153 -7.49 1.40 16.88
N LEU A 154 -7.56 2.58 17.51
CA LEU A 154 -6.42 3.48 17.61
C LEU A 154 -5.61 3.17 18.86
N THR A 155 -4.38 2.72 18.67
CA THR A 155 -3.49 2.24 19.73
C THR A 155 -2.47 3.31 20.13
N ARG A 156 -2.24 4.31 19.26
CA ARG A 156 -1.33 5.43 19.54
C ARG A 156 -1.56 6.63 18.63
N GLY A 157 -0.82 7.70 18.93
CA GLY A 157 -0.57 8.80 18.01
C GLY A 157 -1.65 9.86 17.99
N GLU A 158 -1.95 10.35 16.79
CA GLU A 158 -2.75 11.54 16.54
C GLU A 158 -4.21 11.40 17.05
N PRO A 159 -4.93 12.52 17.24
CA PRO A 159 -6.30 12.48 17.78
C PRO A 159 -7.28 11.64 16.94
N PRO A 160 -8.21 10.88 17.58
CA PRO A 160 -9.18 10.04 16.89
C PRO A 160 -10.08 10.76 15.87
N VAL A 161 -10.28 12.07 16.05
CA VAL A 161 -11.10 12.90 15.14
C VAL A 161 -10.62 12.84 13.69
N ILE A 162 -9.32 12.60 13.46
CA ILE A 162 -8.78 12.44 12.09
C ILE A 162 -9.40 11.21 11.43
N ALA A 163 -9.36 10.05 12.09
CA ALA A 163 -9.97 8.82 11.57
C ALA A 163 -11.51 8.93 11.51
N ARG A 164 -12.16 9.47 12.56
CA ARG A 164 -13.62 9.66 12.62
C ARG A 164 -14.17 10.58 11.52
N SER A 165 -13.34 11.46 10.99
CA SER A 165 -13.76 12.39 9.94
C SER A 165 -13.85 11.74 8.56
N SER A 166 -13.22 10.57 8.38
CA SER A 166 -13.32 9.80 7.13
C SER A 166 -14.72 9.23 6.98
N ARG A 167 -15.33 9.41 5.81
CA ARG A 167 -16.63 8.81 5.51
C ARG A 167 -16.60 7.28 5.37
N TYR A 168 -15.40 6.71 5.20
CA TYR A 168 -15.20 5.28 4.98
C TYR A 168 -14.97 4.51 6.29
N THR A 169 -14.84 5.23 7.40
CA THR A 169 -14.74 4.63 8.73
C THR A 169 -16.14 4.53 9.34
N ARG A 170 -16.55 3.30 9.66
CA ARG A 170 -17.82 3.02 10.35
C ARG A 170 -17.75 3.46 11.80
N GLU A 171 -16.69 3.08 12.50
CA GLU A 171 -16.51 3.41 13.91
C GLU A 171 -15.03 3.46 14.30
N VAL A 172 -14.71 4.25 15.32
CA VAL A 172 -13.36 4.45 15.84
C VAL A 172 -13.31 4.26 17.34
N PHE A 173 -12.57 3.25 17.77
CA PHE A 173 -12.25 2.98 19.16
C PHE A 173 -10.92 3.64 19.53
N ASP A 174 -10.90 4.39 20.63
CA ASP A 174 -9.70 5.05 21.13
C ASP A 174 -9.07 4.22 22.26
N CYS A 175 -8.15 3.32 21.88
CA CYS A 175 -7.43 2.43 22.79
C CYS A 175 -5.99 2.91 23.05
N ARG A 176 -5.70 4.20 22.88
CA ARG A 176 -4.35 4.76 23.10
C ARG A 176 -3.85 4.62 24.55
N ARG A 177 -4.77 4.34 25.48
CA ARG A 177 -4.51 4.01 26.88
C ARG A 177 -5.12 2.67 27.29
N GLY A 178 -5.60 1.89 26.31
CA GLY A 178 -6.21 0.59 26.55
C GLY A 178 -5.15 -0.50 26.67
N SER A 179 -5.56 -1.60 27.30
CA SER A 179 -4.81 -2.84 27.41
C SER A 179 -4.98 -3.72 26.16
N ASP A 180 -4.14 -4.75 26.06
CA ASP A 180 -4.28 -5.80 25.04
C ASP A 180 -5.65 -6.54 25.15
N GLU A 181 -6.22 -6.65 26.35
CA GLU A 181 -7.56 -7.24 26.55
C GLU A 181 -8.68 -6.32 26.06
N ASP A 182 -8.57 -4.99 26.27
CA ASP A 182 -9.57 -4.04 25.75
C ASP A 182 -9.66 -4.12 24.22
N ILE A 183 -8.51 -4.22 23.56
CA ILE A 183 -8.41 -4.35 22.10
C ILE A 183 -9.00 -5.68 21.64
N SER A 184 -8.68 -6.77 22.34
CA SER A 184 -9.22 -8.10 22.06
C SER A 184 -10.74 -8.14 22.23
N GLY A 185 -11.27 -7.51 23.30
CA GLY A 185 -12.69 -7.37 23.58
C GLY A 185 -13.44 -6.62 22.49
N ILE A 186 -12.89 -5.53 21.96
CA ILE A 186 -13.46 -4.79 20.83
C ILE A 186 -13.55 -5.68 19.58
N ILE A 187 -12.51 -6.47 19.28
CA ILE A 187 -12.52 -7.38 18.12
C ILE A 187 -13.60 -8.46 18.28
N ARG A 188 -13.74 -9.03 19.49
CA ARG A 188 -14.83 -9.98 19.81
C ARG A 188 -16.21 -9.33 19.65
N GLN A 189 -16.36 -8.10 20.13
CA GLN A 189 -17.61 -7.34 20.00
C GLN A 189 -17.98 -7.16 18.53
N ILE A 190 -17.05 -6.70 17.70
CA ILE A 190 -17.27 -6.53 16.25
C ILE A 190 -17.63 -7.87 15.60
N ALA A 191 -16.96 -8.97 15.98
CA ALA A 191 -17.26 -10.29 15.46
C ALA A 191 -18.70 -10.72 15.79
N ASN A 192 -19.11 -10.54 17.05
CA ASN A 192 -20.45 -10.87 17.52
C ASN A 192 -21.54 -10.03 16.83
N GLU A 193 -21.36 -8.71 16.77
CA GLU A 193 -22.34 -7.79 16.18
C GLU A 193 -22.48 -7.96 14.66
N SER A 194 -21.40 -8.35 13.97
CA SER A 194 -21.42 -8.56 12.52
C SER A 194 -21.83 -9.98 12.12
N GLY A 195 -21.84 -10.93 13.06
CA GLY A 195 -22.01 -12.36 12.76
C GLY A 195 -20.91 -12.93 11.86
N CYS A 196 -19.76 -12.25 11.78
CA CYS A 196 -18.63 -12.57 10.90
C CYS A 196 -17.32 -12.60 11.69
N ARG A 197 -16.33 -13.33 11.18
CA ARG A 197 -14.94 -13.16 11.65
C ARG A 197 -14.33 -11.92 10.99
N PRO A 198 -14.08 -10.80 11.71
CA PRO A 198 -13.43 -9.63 11.14
C PRO A 198 -12.06 -9.96 10.57
N ILE A 199 -11.67 -9.23 9.52
CA ILE A 199 -10.32 -9.28 8.94
C ILE A 199 -9.47 -8.17 9.58
N VAL A 200 -8.41 -8.54 10.28
CA VAL A 200 -7.55 -7.62 11.02
C VAL A 200 -6.34 -7.20 10.16
N PHE A 201 -6.11 -5.89 10.09
CA PHE A 201 -5.02 -5.23 9.39
C PHE A 201 -4.15 -4.45 10.38
N THR A 202 -2.86 -4.33 10.08
CA THR A 202 -1.91 -3.53 10.84
C THR A 202 -1.58 -2.20 10.15
N GLY A 203 -1.48 -1.13 10.94
CA GLY A 203 -1.22 0.24 10.47
C GLY A 203 0.24 0.67 10.56
N GLY A 204 1.11 -0.16 11.13
CA GLY A 204 2.52 0.13 11.33
C GLY A 204 3.26 -0.95 12.12
N ASP A 205 4.58 -0.80 12.25
CA ASP A 205 5.46 -1.85 12.79
C ASP A 205 5.11 -2.24 14.24
N LEU A 206 4.74 -1.27 15.08
CA LEU A 206 4.29 -1.55 16.45
C LEU A 206 2.96 -2.32 16.50
N ASP A 207 2.12 -2.21 15.47
CA ASP A 207 0.84 -2.91 15.40
C ASP A 207 1.04 -4.39 15.02
N ILE A 208 2.15 -4.73 14.35
CA ILE A 208 2.53 -6.13 14.08
C ILE A 208 2.80 -6.85 15.41
N GLY A 209 3.65 -6.27 16.26
CA GLY A 209 3.97 -6.85 17.56
C GLY A 209 2.75 -6.88 18.50
N LEU A 210 1.88 -5.86 18.46
CA LEU A 210 0.61 -5.89 19.18
C LEU A 210 -0.27 -7.04 18.70
N LEU A 211 -0.48 -7.17 17.38
CA LEU A 211 -1.34 -8.20 16.82
C LEU A 211 -0.82 -9.60 17.20
N ALA A 212 0.48 -9.84 17.12
CA ALA A 212 1.08 -11.11 17.53
C ALA A 212 0.79 -11.46 18.99
N ARG A 213 0.87 -10.49 19.92
CA ARG A 213 0.55 -10.72 21.33
C ARG A 213 -0.92 -11.06 21.59
N ILE A 214 -1.85 -10.38 20.92
CA ILE A 214 -3.28 -10.60 21.14
C ILE A 214 -3.84 -11.76 20.31
N TRP A 215 -3.14 -12.18 19.26
CA TRP A 215 -3.63 -13.17 18.29
C TRP A 215 -4.12 -14.48 18.93
N PRO A 216 -3.41 -15.10 19.90
CA PRO A 216 -3.90 -16.32 20.55
C PRO A 216 -5.25 -16.15 21.25
N SER A 217 -5.59 -14.93 21.67
CA SER A 217 -6.87 -14.66 22.34
C SER A 217 -8.01 -14.51 21.33
N ILE A 218 -7.75 -14.01 20.10
CA ILE A 218 -8.78 -13.67 19.11
C ILE A 218 -8.81 -14.59 17.88
N SER A 219 -7.89 -15.55 17.74
CA SER A 219 -7.70 -16.36 16.53
C SER A 219 -8.95 -17.13 16.09
N GLU A 220 -9.77 -17.57 17.04
CA GLU A 220 -11.02 -18.30 16.77
C GLU A 220 -12.11 -17.40 16.18
N VAL A 221 -12.11 -16.11 16.54
CA VAL A 221 -13.17 -15.16 16.22
C VAL A 221 -12.78 -14.14 15.15
N ALA A 222 -11.51 -14.10 14.73
CA ALA A 222 -11.01 -13.17 13.73
C ALA A 222 -10.19 -13.88 12.65
N ARG A 223 -9.86 -13.18 11.56
CA ARG A 223 -8.90 -13.59 10.54
C ARG A 223 -7.88 -12.46 10.34
N VAL A 224 -6.76 -12.79 9.73
CA VAL A 224 -5.68 -11.83 9.41
C VAL A 224 -5.38 -11.83 7.92
N VAL A 225 -4.80 -10.73 7.47
CA VAL A 225 -4.20 -10.64 6.14
C VAL A 225 -2.80 -11.24 6.10
N SER A 226 -2.04 -11.07 7.18
CA SER A 226 -0.66 -11.54 7.29
C SER A 226 -0.48 -12.29 8.62
N ALA A 227 0.26 -13.39 8.59
CA ALA A 227 0.51 -14.21 9.78
C ALA A 227 1.23 -13.41 10.88
N PRO A 228 0.64 -13.18 12.06
CA PRO A 228 1.17 -12.25 13.05
C PRO A 228 2.57 -12.61 13.54
N ASP A 229 2.79 -13.88 13.88
CA ASP A 229 4.06 -14.35 14.43
C ASP A 229 5.19 -14.25 13.40
N LYS A 230 4.93 -14.66 12.14
CA LYS A 230 5.89 -14.51 11.04
C LYS A 230 6.21 -13.05 10.76
N CYS A 231 5.19 -12.18 10.69
CA CYS A 231 5.41 -10.75 10.47
C CYS A 231 6.19 -10.12 11.62
N CYS A 232 5.93 -10.54 12.86
CA CYS A 232 6.64 -10.08 14.04
C CYS A 232 8.12 -10.51 14.00
N TYR A 233 8.38 -11.78 13.65
CA TYR A 233 9.73 -12.31 13.46
C TYR A 233 10.53 -11.53 12.40
N PHE A 234 9.95 -11.29 11.22
CA PHE A 234 10.60 -10.54 10.16
C PHE A 234 10.55 -9.02 10.34
N ASN A 235 9.92 -8.50 11.38
CA ASN A 235 10.00 -7.06 11.70
C ASN A 235 11.40 -6.65 12.17
N ASP A 236 12.26 -7.62 12.50
CA ASP A 236 13.68 -7.41 12.79
C ASP A 236 14.50 -7.29 11.50
N LYS A 237 15.20 -6.16 11.34
CA LYS A 237 16.04 -5.89 10.16
C LYS A 237 17.23 -6.82 10.02
N LYS A 238 17.79 -7.33 11.12
CA LYS A 238 18.90 -8.29 11.08
C LYS A 238 18.44 -9.58 10.41
N ILE A 239 17.31 -10.12 10.88
CA ILE A 239 16.69 -11.32 10.31
C ILE A 239 16.37 -11.13 8.82
N GLN A 240 15.85 -9.95 8.44
CA GLN A 240 15.59 -9.63 7.04
C GLN A 240 16.87 -9.68 6.17
N ILE A 241 17.95 -9.04 6.62
CA ILE A 241 19.23 -8.99 5.89
C ILE A 241 19.83 -10.39 5.75
N GLU A 242 19.84 -11.17 6.83
CA GLU A 242 20.35 -12.54 6.84
C GLU A 242 19.55 -13.43 5.88
N THR A 243 18.23 -13.35 5.90
CA THR A 243 17.35 -14.14 5.03
C THR A 243 17.50 -13.73 3.56
N ALA A 244 17.57 -12.43 3.26
CA ALA A 244 17.76 -11.93 1.91
C ALA A 244 19.13 -12.33 1.35
N SER A 245 20.19 -12.18 2.14
CA SER A 245 21.55 -12.59 1.77
C SER A 245 21.63 -14.09 1.50
N ALA A 246 21.05 -14.92 2.37
CA ALA A 246 21.00 -16.38 2.20
C ALA A 246 20.25 -16.81 0.92
N ALA A 247 19.28 -16.03 0.46
CA ALA A 247 18.59 -16.26 -0.81
C ALA A 247 19.38 -15.75 -2.03
N GLY A 248 20.58 -15.20 -1.84
CA GLY A 248 21.39 -14.59 -2.90
C GLY A 248 20.76 -13.30 -3.44
N ILE A 249 20.02 -12.56 -2.61
CA ILE A 249 19.63 -11.18 -2.90
C ILE A 249 20.75 -10.30 -2.40
N ARG A 250 21.19 -9.35 -3.23
CA ARG A 250 22.28 -8.45 -2.87
C ARG A 250 21.81 -7.52 -1.76
N VAL A 251 22.50 -7.58 -0.61
CA VAL A 251 22.30 -6.68 0.53
C VAL A 251 23.57 -5.84 0.68
N PRO A 252 23.49 -4.57 1.11
CA PRO A 252 24.68 -3.80 1.42
C PRO A 252 25.41 -4.45 2.60
N GLU A 253 26.73 -4.41 2.59
CA GLU A 253 27.52 -4.99 3.69
C GLU A 253 27.07 -4.37 5.02
N SER A 254 26.81 -5.22 6.02
CA SER A 254 26.13 -4.82 7.24
C SER A 254 26.81 -5.40 8.48
N ARG A 255 26.89 -4.61 9.56
CA ARG A 255 27.39 -5.01 10.89
C ARG A 255 26.48 -4.44 11.97
N VAL A 256 26.25 -5.19 13.04
CA VAL A 256 25.48 -4.72 14.21
C VAL A 256 26.45 -4.42 15.34
N VAL A 257 26.32 -3.24 15.92
CA VAL A 257 27.08 -2.81 17.10
C VAL A 257 26.12 -2.42 18.22
N ASP A 258 26.36 -2.93 19.42
CA ASP A 258 25.53 -2.74 20.61
C ASP A 258 26.32 -2.27 21.84
N SER A 259 27.63 -2.08 21.69
CA SER A 259 28.55 -1.69 22.74
C SER A 259 29.71 -0.90 22.15
N VAL A 260 30.41 -0.13 22.98
CA VAL A 260 31.60 0.65 22.57
C VAL A 260 32.71 -0.28 22.06
N GLN A 261 32.88 -1.44 22.68
CA GLN A 261 33.86 -2.45 22.26
C GLN A 261 33.56 -3.02 20.87
N ALA A 262 32.28 -3.10 20.48
CA ALA A 262 31.91 -3.55 19.14
C ALA A 262 32.30 -2.57 18.02
N LEU A 263 32.76 -1.35 18.35
CA LEU A 263 33.26 -0.38 17.37
C LEU A 263 34.66 -0.72 16.83
N ASP A 264 35.31 -1.78 17.29
CA ASP A 264 36.58 -2.21 16.70
C ASP A 264 36.42 -2.68 15.24
N CYS A 265 35.20 -3.09 14.84
CA CYS A 265 34.90 -3.45 13.46
C CYS A 265 34.97 -2.26 12.48
N LEU A 266 35.05 -1.02 12.95
CA LEU A 266 35.06 0.16 12.10
C LEU A 266 36.27 0.21 11.15
N ALA A 267 37.41 -0.36 11.54
CA ALA A 267 38.63 -0.38 10.74
C ALA A 267 38.50 -1.20 9.45
N GLU A 268 37.50 -2.09 9.36
CA GLU A 268 37.23 -2.94 8.20
C GLU A 268 36.20 -2.33 7.23
N LEU A 269 35.58 -1.20 7.59
CA LEU A 269 34.52 -0.59 6.80
C LEU A 269 35.05 0.34 5.72
N THR A 270 34.39 0.33 4.55
CA THR A 270 34.60 1.32 3.50
C THR A 270 33.62 2.48 3.69
N PHE A 271 34.15 3.71 3.76
CA PHE A 271 33.36 4.94 3.95
C PHE A 271 32.92 5.55 2.61
N PRO A 272 31.75 6.22 2.55
CA PRO A 272 30.85 6.52 3.66
C PRO A 272 30.04 5.31 4.17
N VAL A 273 29.61 5.38 5.44
CA VAL A 273 28.81 4.33 6.11
C VAL A 273 27.47 4.90 6.57
N ILE A 274 26.39 4.16 6.30
CA ILE A 274 25.04 4.43 6.80
C ILE A 274 24.87 3.82 8.18
N CYS A 275 24.37 4.61 9.12
CA CYS A 275 24.07 4.21 10.48
C CYS A 275 22.59 4.36 10.76
N LYS A 276 21.95 3.30 11.24
CA LYS A 276 20.53 3.32 11.62
C LYS A 276 20.28 2.49 12.87
N PRO A 277 19.44 2.93 13.83
CA PRO A 277 19.05 2.07 14.93
C PRO A 277 18.24 0.90 14.40
N LEU A 278 18.49 -0.31 14.92
CA LEU A 278 17.68 -1.49 14.58
C LEU A 278 16.22 -1.28 14.97
N GLU A 279 16.01 -0.74 16.17
CA GLU A 279 14.70 -0.38 16.68
C GLU A 279 14.65 1.09 17.08
N LEU A 280 13.69 1.84 16.53
CA LEU A 280 13.48 3.24 16.91
C LEU A 280 13.11 3.42 18.38
N ALA A 281 12.50 2.40 19.01
CA ALA A 281 12.16 2.42 20.43
C ALA A 281 13.42 2.31 21.33
N ARG A 282 14.48 1.68 20.82
CA ARG A 282 15.74 1.45 21.53
C ARG A 282 16.87 2.34 21.02
N LYS A 283 16.59 3.39 20.27
CA LYS A 283 17.61 4.24 19.63
C LYS A 283 18.47 5.06 20.61
N GLY A 284 18.17 5.07 21.91
CA GLY A 284 18.87 5.89 22.90
C GLY A 284 18.89 7.36 22.51
N GLU A 285 20.10 7.96 22.53
CA GLU A 285 20.32 9.35 22.14
C GLU A 285 20.53 9.55 20.62
N PHE A 286 20.43 8.49 19.82
CA PHE A 286 20.60 8.57 18.37
C PHE A 286 19.60 9.55 17.76
N ARG A 287 20.14 10.54 17.06
CA ARG A 287 19.35 11.62 16.44
C ARG A 287 18.87 11.21 15.06
N GLY A 288 17.56 11.26 14.84
CA GLY A 288 16.96 10.94 13.55
C GLY A 288 16.72 9.44 13.33
N LYS A 289 16.76 9.02 12.06
CA LYS A 289 16.59 7.62 11.63
C LYS A 289 17.80 7.05 10.90
N ILE A 290 18.54 7.94 10.22
CA ILE A 290 19.66 7.62 9.37
C ILE A 290 20.70 8.71 9.61
N PHE A 291 21.95 8.28 9.78
CA PHE A 291 23.13 9.12 9.78
C PHE A 291 24.10 8.55 8.74
N VAL A 292 24.76 9.41 7.97
CA VAL A 292 25.80 8.99 7.02
C VAL A 292 27.10 9.56 7.56
N ALA A 293 28.02 8.67 7.92
CA ALA A 293 29.35 9.04 8.39
C ALA A 293 30.32 8.99 7.20
N GLU A 294 31.07 10.06 7.00
CA GLU A 294 32.07 10.17 5.94
C GLU A 294 33.44 9.62 6.36
N SER A 295 33.64 9.36 7.67
CA SER A 295 34.89 8.82 8.20
C SER A 295 34.69 8.03 9.50
N GLU A 296 35.67 7.20 9.85
CA GLU A 296 35.70 6.44 11.11
C GLU A 296 35.63 7.36 12.33
N VAL A 297 36.39 8.46 12.33
CA VAL A 297 36.43 9.41 13.45
C VAL A 297 35.04 10.01 13.71
N GLU A 298 34.36 10.42 12.64
CA GLU A 298 33.01 10.96 12.72
C GLU A 298 32.02 9.90 13.25
N LEU A 299 32.14 8.67 12.73
CA LEU A 299 31.28 7.56 13.13
C LEU A 299 31.44 7.23 14.62
N ARG A 300 32.68 7.05 15.08
CA ARG A 300 33.03 6.73 16.46
C ARG A 300 32.52 7.81 17.43
N SER A 301 32.83 9.07 17.15
CA SER A 301 32.39 10.21 18.00
C SER A 301 30.86 10.33 18.10
N THR A 302 30.13 9.88 17.08
CA THR A 302 28.66 9.89 17.07
C THR A 302 28.07 8.71 17.85
N LEU A 303 28.69 7.54 17.78
CA LEU A 303 28.12 6.31 18.34
C LEU A 303 28.56 6.00 19.77
N GLU A 304 29.75 6.39 20.19
CA GLU A 304 30.24 6.12 21.56
C GLU A 304 29.23 6.60 22.63
N PRO A 305 28.75 7.86 22.62
CA PRO A 305 27.78 8.31 23.63
C PRO A 305 26.44 7.56 23.56
N VAL A 306 26.04 7.12 22.38
CA VAL A 306 24.79 6.37 22.16
C VAL A 306 24.91 4.96 22.75
N LEU A 307 26.05 4.31 22.53
CA LEU A 307 26.31 2.92 22.93
C LEU A 307 26.68 2.80 24.41
N GLU A 308 27.32 3.82 25.01
CA GLU A 308 27.60 3.88 26.45
C GLU A 308 26.33 3.74 27.32
N THR A 309 25.16 4.12 26.78
CA THR A 309 23.89 3.94 27.48
C THR A 309 23.49 2.48 27.69
N GLY A 310 24.10 1.54 26.96
CA GLY A 310 23.80 0.10 26.96
C GLY A 310 22.41 -0.25 26.42
N LYS A 311 21.69 0.72 25.84
CA LYS A 311 20.29 0.56 25.41
C LYS A 311 20.13 0.42 23.90
N ALA A 312 21.10 0.91 23.14
CA ALA A 312 21.04 1.01 21.69
C ALA A 312 21.72 -0.16 20.99
N SER A 313 21.09 -0.61 19.91
CA SER A 313 21.72 -1.50 18.94
C SER A 313 21.61 -0.84 17.56
N ILE A 314 22.76 -0.63 16.94
CA ILE A 314 22.93 0.16 15.73
C ILE A 314 23.40 -0.75 14.60
N LEU A 315 22.75 -0.60 13.46
CA LEU A 315 23.13 -1.24 12.21
C LEU A 315 24.03 -0.27 11.43
N LEU A 316 25.27 -0.66 11.24
CA LEU A 316 26.23 -0.07 10.31
C LEU A 316 26.05 -0.75 8.97
N GLN A 317 25.99 0.02 7.90
CA GLN A 317 25.69 -0.49 6.57
C GLN A 317 26.48 0.27 5.50
N GLU A 318 26.98 -0.44 4.50
CA GLU A 318 27.59 0.11 3.30
C GLU A 318 26.70 1.19 2.68
N TYR A 319 27.31 2.32 2.34
CA TYR A 319 26.62 3.34 1.55
C TYR A 319 26.54 2.92 0.09
N VAL A 320 25.34 2.58 -0.38
CA VAL A 320 25.08 2.33 -1.80
C VAL A 320 24.98 3.68 -2.55
N PRO A 321 25.88 4.01 -3.50
CA PRO A 321 25.86 5.25 -4.27
C PRO A 321 24.56 5.48 -5.04
N GLY A 322 24.11 6.73 -5.08
CA GLY A 322 22.95 7.16 -5.86
C GLY A 322 22.03 8.11 -5.09
N GLY A 323 21.34 8.98 -5.83
CA GLY A 323 20.37 9.93 -5.31
C GLY A 323 19.09 9.26 -4.78
N ILE A 324 18.16 10.08 -4.28
CA ILE A 324 16.84 9.62 -3.80
C ILE A 324 16.01 8.96 -4.91
N ASP A 325 16.23 9.36 -6.15
CA ASP A 325 15.60 8.83 -7.37
C ASP A 325 16.05 7.39 -7.71
N ASN A 326 17.13 6.92 -7.08
CA ASN A 326 17.59 5.54 -7.17
C ASN A 326 17.02 4.66 -6.04
N LEU A 327 16.28 5.23 -5.08
CA LEU A 327 15.52 4.45 -4.10
C LEU A 327 14.19 4.03 -4.71
N LEU A 328 14.06 2.73 -4.94
CA LEU A 328 12.91 2.07 -5.52
C LEU A 328 12.07 1.44 -4.41
N PHE A 329 10.76 1.42 -4.60
CA PHE A 329 9.83 0.73 -3.73
C PHE A 329 8.97 -0.24 -4.53
N ALA A 330 8.56 -1.32 -3.88
CA ALA A 330 7.50 -2.19 -4.35
C ALA A 330 6.49 -2.40 -3.22
N LEU A 331 5.22 -2.16 -3.51
CA LEU A 331 4.11 -2.51 -2.65
C LEU A 331 3.46 -3.76 -3.22
N VAL A 332 3.23 -4.79 -2.40
CA VAL A 332 2.76 -6.09 -2.88
C VAL A 332 1.64 -6.69 -2.04
N THR A 333 0.90 -7.59 -2.67
CA THR A 333 0.16 -8.64 -1.98
C THR A 333 0.79 -9.99 -2.29
N CYS A 334 1.07 -10.78 -1.26
CA CYS A 334 1.59 -12.14 -1.40
C CYS A 334 0.60 -13.18 -0.88
N ASP A 335 0.67 -14.39 -1.41
CA ASP A 335 0.07 -15.54 -0.73
C ASP A 335 0.91 -16.02 0.46
N ASP A 336 0.37 -16.98 1.23
CA ASP A 336 1.00 -17.47 2.46
C ASP A 336 2.38 -18.15 2.25
N ASN A 337 2.72 -18.48 0.99
CA ASN A 337 4.02 -19.03 0.60
C ASN A 337 5.01 -17.96 0.12
N GLY A 338 4.62 -16.68 0.16
CA GLY A 338 5.45 -15.57 -0.30
C GLY A 338 5.38 -15.32 -1.82
N GLN A 339 4.49 -16.01 -2.55
CA GLN A 339 4.32 -15.76 -3.97
C GLN A 339 3.61 -14.42 -4.18
N VAL A 340 4.28 -13.49 -4.85
CA VAL A 340 3.70 -12.19 -5.22
C VAL A 340 2.51 -12.42 -6.14
N ARG A 341 1.34 -11.90 -5.74
CA ARG A 341 0.10 -11.90 -6.53
C ARG A 341 0.00 -10.63 -7.37
N TYR A 342 0.16 -9.48 -6.73
CA TYR A 342 0.10 -8.17 -7.37
C TYR A 342 1.16 -7.26 -6.79
N SER A 343 1.73 -6.40 -7.62
CA SER A 343 2.73 -5.41 -7.22
C SER A 343 2.44 -4.05 -7.84
N VAL A 344 2.83 -3.00 -7.11
CA VAL A 344 2.99 -1.65 -7.65
C VAL A 344 4.40 -1.19 -7.31
N THR A 345 5.17 -0.93 -8.35
CA THR A 345 6.57 -0.53 -8.26
C THR A 345 6.73 0.95 -8.57
N GLY A 346 7.77 1.56 -8.00
CA GLY A 346 8.00 2.99 -8.13
C GLY A 346 9.35 3.43 -7.60
N ARG A 347 9.57 4.74 -7.67
CA ARG A 347 10.77 5.40 -7.14
C ARG A 347 10.43 6.58 -6.26
N LYS A 348 11.28 6.83 -5.27
CA LYS A 348 11.21 8.04 -4.44
C LYS A 348 11.70 9.23 -5.26
N LEU A 349 11.04 10.37 -5.15
CA LEU A 349 11.47 11.62 -5.78
C LEU A 349 12.00 12.61 -4.76
N LYS A 350 11.41 12.62 -3.56
CA LYS A 350 11.77 13.53 -2.47
C LYS A 350 11.55 12.88 -1.11
N ASP A 351 12.47 13.11 -0.17
CA ASP A 351 12.31 12.77 1.24
C ASP A 351 11.63 13.92 2.01
N ASN A 352 10.93 13.59 3.09
CA ASN A 352 10.32 14.52 4.03
C ASN A 352 11.30 15.07 5.09
N THR A 353 12.61 15.02 4.84
CA THR A 353 13.72 15.43 5.74
C THR A 353 13.88 14.59 7.01
N LYS A 354 13.10 13.50 7.16
CA LYS A 354 13.14 12.60 8.32
C LYS A 354 13.34 11.13 7.93
N GLY A 355 13.81 10.86 6.71
CA GLY A 355 13.99 9.49 6.23
C GLY A 355 12.64 8.85 5.91
N GLY A 356 11.77 9.56 5.20
CA GLY A 356 10.49 9.02 4.74
C GLY A 356 10.07 9.69 3.44
N MET A 357 9.30 9.01 2.61
CA MET A 357 8.91 9.57 1.32
C MET A 357 7.99 10.79 1.53
N GLY A 358 8.33 11.91 0.88
CA GLY A 358 7.46 13.08 0.72
C GLY A 358 6.78 13.09 -0.65
N THR A 359 7.48 12.63 -1.69
CA THR A 359 6.94 12.46 -3.04
C THR A 359 7.57 11.24 -3.71
N GLY A 360 6.79 10.46 -4.43
CA GLY A 360 7.26 9.35 -5.26
C GLY A 360 6.32 9.10 -6.44
N GLU A 361 6.77 8.33 -7.40
CA GLU A 361 5.98 7.99 -8.58
C GLU A 361 6.10 6.52 -8.92
N THR A 362 5.10 5.98 -9.61
CA THR A 362 5.16 4.62 -10.15
C THR A 362 6.16 4.54 -11.29
N LEU A 363 6.81 3.39 -11.38
CA LEU A 363 7.86 3.08 -12.34
C LEU A 363 7.78 1.59 -12.62
N ARG A 364 7.77 1.21 -13.90
CA ARG A 364 7.92 -0.20 -14.31
C ARG A 364 9.40 -0.51 -14.44
N ASP A 365 9.84 -1.57 -13.77
CA ASP A 365 11.22 -2.03 -13.78
C ASP A 365 11.22 -3.56 -13.65
N PRO A 366 11.39 -4.29 -14.78
CA PRO A 366 11.34 -5.75 -14.76
C PRO A 366 12.40 -6.42 -13.88
N GLU A 367 13.56 -5.78 -13.70
CA GLU A 367 14.62 -6.29 -12.82
C GLU A 367 14.18 -6.17 -11.37
N LEU A 368 13.57 -5.04 -11.00
CA LEU A 368 12.98 -4.86 -9.68
C LEU A 368 11.87 -5.88 -9.43
N ASP A 369 10.97 -6.10 -10.38
CA ASP A 369 9.87 -7.08 -10.24
C ASP A 369 10.41 -8.49 -9.94
N GLN A 370 11.51 -8.90 -10.60
CA GLN A 370 12.18 -10.18 -10.32
C GLN A 370 12.79 -10.23 -8.92
N GLN A 371 13.50 -9.17 -8.50
CA GLN A 371 14.08 -9.11 -7.16
C GLN A 371 13.01 -9.12 -6.07
N VAL A 372 11.90 -8.40 -6.28
CA VAL A 372 10.74 -8.37 -5.37
C VAL A 372 10.14 -9.76 -5.20
N ALA A 373 9.89 -10.48 -6.31
CA ALA A 373 9.38 -11.84 -6.27
C ALA A 373 10.33 -12.78 -5.50
N LYS A 374 11.64 -12.69 -5.80
CA LYS A 374 12.67 -13.46 -5.10
C LYS A 374 12.72 -13.16 -3.60
N THR A 375 12.60 -11.89 -3.21
CA THR A 375 12.58 -11.43 -1.82
C THR A 375 11.41 -12.02 -1.04
N PHE A 376 10.19 -11.89 -1.53
CA PHE A 376 9.04 -12.39 -0.78
C PHE A 376 8.92 -13.91 -0.78
N GLN A 377 9.40 -14.57 -1.85
CA GLN A 377 9.55 -16.03 -1.86
C GLN A 377 10.54 -16.50 -0.77
N ALA A 378 11.63 -15.77 -0.53
CA ALA A 378 12.60 -16.09 0.51
C ALA A 378 12.03 -15.91 1.92
N PHE A 379 11.20 -14.87 2.15
CA PHE A 379 10.56 -14.68 3.45
C PHE A 379 9.42 -15.67 3.71
N GLY A 380 8.71 -16.12 2.67
CA GLY A 380 7.58 -17.04 2.83
C GLY A 380 6.46 -16.47 3.70
N VAL A 381 6.13 -15.19 3.48
CA VAL A 381 5.10 -14.44 4.21
C VAL A 381 4.04 -13.92 3.26
N GLY A 382 2.77 -14.11 3.63
CA GLY A 382 1.62 -13.58 2.91
C GLY A 382 1.08 -12.25 3.40
N GLY A 383 0.18 -11.69 2.60
CA GLY A 383 -0.57 -10.49 2.90
C GLY A 383 0.01 -9.21 2.30
N LEU A 384 -0.17 -8.07 2.98
CA LEU A 384 0.19 -6.74 2.48
C LEU A 384 1.59 -6.33 2.92
N LEU A 385 2.51 -6.29 1.98
CA LEU A 385 3.93 -6.10 2.25
C LEU A 385 4.50 -4.98 1.37
N GLY A 386 5.67 -4.50 1.75
CA GLY A 386 6.46 -3.58 0.93
C GLY A 386 7.94 -3.90 1.03
N VAL A 387 8.70 -3.56 0.01
CA VAL A 387 10.16 -3.69 0.00
C VAL A 387 10.79 -2.48 -0.68
N GLU A 388 11.89 -2.02 -0.12
CA GLU A 388 12.72 -0.97 -0.70
C GLU A 388 14.04 -1.56 -1.23
N PHE A 389 14.39 -1.12 -2.43
CA PHE A 389 15.68 -1.37 -3.05
C PHE A 389 16.37 -0.04 -3.35
N LYS A 390 17.70 -0.05 -3.43
CA LYS A 390 18.45 1.06 -4.00
C LYS A 390 19.25 0.57 -5.19
N ARG A 391 19.14 1.29 -6.31
CA ARG A 391 19.97 1.06 -7.48
C ARG A 391 21.30 1.78 -7.30
N HIS A 392 22.41 1.05 -7.38
CA HIS A 392 23.74 1.63 -7.32
C HIS A 392 23.99 2.48 -8.57
N SER A 393 24.22 3.78 -8.44
CA SER A 393 24.29 4.70 -9.59
C SER A 393 25.46 4.45 -10.55
N GLY A 394 26.57 3.88 -10.06
CA GLY A 394 27.73 3.49 -10.87
C GLY A 394 27.57 2.15 -11.62
N THR A 395 27.24 1.07 -10.90
CA THR A 395 27.14 -0.29 -11.47
C THR A 395 25.76 -0.63 -12.05
N GLY A 396 24.73 0.10 -11.66
CA GLY A 396 23.33 -0.20 -12.01
C GLY A 396 22.69 -1.28 -11.17
N GLU A 397 23.41 -1.91 -10.23
CA GLU A 397 22.93 -3.06 -9.48
C GLU A 397 21.90 -2.71 -8.40
N LEU A 398 20.92 -3.60 -8.18
CA LEU A 398 19.94 -3.46 -7.10
C LEU A 398 20.46 -4.03 -5.77
N PHE A 399 20.31 -3.24 -4.71
CA PHE A 399 20.62 -3.60 -3.34
C PHE A 399 19.35 -3.53 -2.49
N TYR A 400 19.05 -4.61 -1.76
CA TYR A 400 17.96 -4.68 -0.80
C TYR A 400 18.20 -3.73 0.38
N ILE A 401 17.21 -2.92 0.74
CA ILE A 401 17.32 -1.93 1.83
C ILE A 401 16.54 -2.37 3.08
N GLU A 402 15.25 -2.58 2.93
CA GLU A 402 14.37 -3.09 4.01
C GLU A 402 13.02 -3.56 3.45
N SER A 403 12.36 -4.44 4.20
CA SER A 403 10.98 -4.85 3.95
C SER A 403 10.07 -4.44 5.09
N ASN A 404 8.84 -4.14 4.73
CA ASN A 404 7.77 -3.74 5.61
C ASN A 404 6.70 -4.82 5.58
N PHE A 405 6.48 -5.51 6.70
CA PHE A 405 5.45 -6.56 6.82
C PHE A 405 4.07 -5.98 7.18
N ARG A 406 3.77 -4.82 6.59
CA ARG A 406 2.54 -4.04 6.74
C ARG A 406 2.42 -3.03 5.60
N PRO A 407 1.21 -2.51 5.30
CA PRO A 407 1.01 -1.39 4.38
C PRO A 407 1.89 -0.18 4.73
N GLU A 408 2.52 0.42 3.73
CA GLU A 408 3.38 1.60 3.91
C GLU A 408 2.59 2.91 3.99
N ASN A 409 3.20 4.01 4.45
CA ASN A 409 2.50 5.31 4.47
C ASN A 409 2.14 5.82 3.06
N ILE A 410 2.77 5.27 2.03
CA ILE A 410 2.64 5.67 0.63
C ILE A 410 1.56 4.87 -0.10
N HIS A 411 0.86 4.00 0.63
CA HIS A 411 0.05 2.95 0.04
C HIS A 411 -1.11 3.44 -0.82
N SER A 412 -1.62 4.66 -0.63
CA SER A 412 -2.65 5.21 -1.54
C SER A 412 -2.15 5.36 -2.99
N VAL A 413 -0.84 5.24 -3.26
CA VAL A 413 -0.28 5.22 -4.61
C VAL A 413 -0.78 4.04 -5.44
N ASN A 414 -1.04 2.86 -4.85
CA ASN A 414 -1.46 1.71 -5.65
C ASN A 414 -2.89 1.87 -6.19
N GLU A 415 -3.82 2.39 -5.39
CA GLU A 415 -5.16 2.76 -5.88
C GLU A 415 -5.07 3.79 -7.01
N ALA A 416 -4.18 4.79 -6.85
CA ALA A 416 -3.91 5.78 -7.89
C ALA A 416 -3.32 5.13 -9.15
N ALA A 417 -2.50 4.10 -8.99
CA ALA A 417 -1.95 3.25 -10.05
C ALA A 417 -2.95 2.24 -10.63
N GLY A 418 -4.20 2.21 -10.15
CA GLY A 418 -5.25 1.31 -10.64
C GLY A 418 -5.23 -0.10 -10.03
N VAL A 419 -4.44 -0.32 -8.95
CA VAL A 419 -4.29 -1.60 -8.28
C VAL A 419 -4.66 -1.45 -6.81
N ASN A 420 -5.77 -2.03 -6.36
CA ASN A 420 -6.19 -1.96 -4.96
C ASN A 420 -5.65 -3.18 -4.19
N LEU A 421 -4.43 -3.03 -3.67
CA LEU A 421 -3.76 -4.10 -2.93
C LEU A 421 -4.53 -4.48 -1.66
N GLN A 422 -5.17 -3.53 -0.95
CA GLN A 422 -5.96 -3.86 0.24
C GLN A 422 -7.16 -4.75 -0.10
N LEU A 423 -7.83 -4.47 -1.21
CA LEU A 423 -8.96 -5.27 -1.65
C LEU A 423 -8.50 -6.68 -2.02
N ALA A 424 -7.40 -6.83 -2.74
CA ALA A 424 -6.82 -8.13 -3.06
C ALA A 424 -6.52 -8.94 -1.79
N ALA A 425 -5.87 -8.32 -0.81
CA ALA A 425 -5.55 -8.93 0.48
C ALA A 425 -6.80 -9.29 1.32
N TYR A 426 -7.81 -8.42 1.33
CA TYR A 426 -9.09 -8.70 1.97
C TYR A 426 -9.77 -9.91 1.32
N LEU A 427 -9.84 -9.93 -0.01
CA LEU A 427 -10.46 -11.01 -0.79
C LEU A 427 -9.76 -12.34 -0.56
N GLN A 428 -8.43 -12.35 -0.47
CA GLN A 428 -7.67 -13.53 -0.08
C GLN A 428 -8.07 -14.02 1.32
N ALA A 429 -8.14 -13.12 2.32
CA ALA A 429 -8.50 -13.48 3.70
C ALA A 429 -9.95 -13.99 3.86
N VAL A 430 -10.86 -13.57 2.97
CA VAL A 430 -12.23 -14.12 2.93
C VAL A 430 -12.39 -15.35 2.02
N GLY A 431 -11.33 -15.77 1.32
CA GLY A 431 -11.34 -16.96 0.46
C GLY A 431 -11.89 -16.73 -0.95
N LEU A 432 -11.88 -15.49 -1.43
CA LEU A 432 -12.35 -15.08 -2.76
C LEU A 432 -11.25 -14.39 -3.61
N PRO A 433 -9.99 -14.87 -3.63
CA PRO A 433 -8.90 -14.16 -4.31
C PRO A 433 -9.13 -14.00 -5.82
N SER A 434 -9.84 -14.94 -6.46
CA SER A 434 -10.14 -14.91 -7.90
C SER A 434 -11.16 -13.84 -8.31
N LEU A 435 -11.86 -13.19 -7.36
CA LEU A 435 -12.86 -12.18 -7.69
C LEU A 435 -12.23 -10.90 -8.27
N TYR A 436 -10.96 -10.63 -7.94
CA TYR A 436 -10.28 -9.41 -8.33
C TYR A 436 -8.99 -9.68 -9.11
N GLU A 437 -8.89 -9.09 -10.30
CA GLU A 437 -7.69 -9.07 -11.14
C GLU A 437 -7.45 -7.61 -11.58
N PRO A 438 -6.42 -6.92 -11.06
CA PRO A 438 -6.18 -5.52 -11.39
C PRO A 438 -5.75 -5.34 -12.85
N LEU A 439 -6.00 -4.15 -13.40
CA LEU A 439 -5.35 -3.75 -14.65
C LEU A 439 -3.84 -3.51 -14.42
N PRO A 440 -3.01 -3.56 -15.48
CA PRO A 440 -1.61 -3.20 -15.39
C PRO A 440 -1.42 -1.82 -14.75
N GLN A 441 -0.42 -1.68 -13.86
CA GLN A 441 -0.18 -0.42 -13.14
C GLN A 441 -0.05 0.77 -14.10
N ARG A 442 -0.78 1.86 -13.83
CA ARG A 442 -0.67 3.12 -14.58
C ARG A 442 0.27 4.12 -13.90
N GLN A 443 0.65 5.16 -14.63
CA GLN A 443 1.48 6.23 -14.09
C GLN A 443 0.70 7.00 -13.00
N ALA A 444 1.27 7.04 -11.80
CA ALA A 444 0.72 7.75 -10.66
C ALA A 444 1.83 8.38 -9.84
N THR A 445 1.50 9.47 -9.15
CA THR A 445 2.39 10.17 -8.24
C THR A 445 1.75 10.25 -6.88
N TRP A 446 2.48 9.84 -5.85
CA TRP A 446 2.07 10.02 -4.47
C TRP A 446 2.77 11.23 -3.86
N MET A 447 2.04 12.00 -3.06
CA MET A 447 2.56 13.16 -2.36
C MET A 447 1.94 13.28 -0.97
N ASP A 448 2.73 13.66 0.02
CA ASP A 448 2.21 14.21 1.28
C ASP A 448 2.36 15.73 1.25
N LEU A 449 1.31 16.43 0.81
CA LEU A 449 1.31 17.89 0.73
C LEU A 449 1.64 18.54 2.07
N SER A 450 1.25 17.93 3.20
CA SER A 450 1.49 18.50 4.52
C SER A 450 2.99 18.54 4.83
N LEU A 451 3.72 17.50 4.41
CA LEU A 451 5.18 17.44 4.56
C LEU A 451 5.90 18.31 3.53
N VAL A 452 5.41 18.37 2.29
CA VAL A 452 5.95 19.26 1.25
C VAL A 452 5.87 20.73 1.67
N LEU A 453 4.73 21.15 2.23
CA LEU A 453 4.55 22.51 2.75
C LEU A 453 5.49 22.79 3.94
N LEU A 454 5.62 21.85 4.88
CA LEU A 454 6.54 21.98 6.01
C LEU A 454 8.01 22.10 5.56
N ALA A 455 8.43 21.31 4.56
CA ALA A 455 9.76 21.42 3.99
C ALA A 455 9.99 22.78 3.31
N ARG A 456 9.02 23.27 2.54
CA ARG A 456 9.08 24.59 1.88
C ARG A 456 9.21 25.74 2.88
N LEU A 457 8.48 25.68 3.99
CA LEU A 457 8.58 26.67 5.07
C LEU A 457 9.98 26.69 5.69
N LYS A 458 10.58 25.50 5.92
CA LYS A 458 11.95 25.40 6.46
C LYS A 458 13.02 25.89 5.48
N GLN A 459 12.83 25.67 4.18
CA GLN A 459 13.80 26.00 3.13
C GLN A 459 13.59 27.39 2.49
N LYS A 460 12.82 28.30 3.13
CA LYS A 460 12.56 29.67 2.64
C LYS A 460 12.06 29.74 1.18
N GLY A 461 11.13 28.86 0.79
CA GLY A 461 10.28 29.08 -0.39
C GLY A 461 10.82 28.71 -1.78
N ARG A 462 11.98 28.06 -1.90
CA ARG A 462 12.64 27.79 -3.20
C ARG A 462 12.09 26.60 -4.03
N MET A 463 11.05 25.89 -3.56
CA MET A 463 10.57 24.66 -4.22
C MET A 463 9.13 24.77 -4.75
N SER A 464 8.90 24.21 -5.95
CA SER A 464 7.55 23.92 -6.44
C SER A 464 6.83 22.97 -5.48
N ILE A 465 5.57 23.29 -5.16
CA ILE A 465 4.68 22.47 -4.33
C ILE A 465 4.17 21.26 -5.11
N TRP A 466 3.86 21.46 -6.40
CA TRP A 466 3.29 20.42 -7.22
C TRP A 466 4.39 19.66 -7.96
N PRO A 467 4.31 18.32 -8.00
CA PRO A 467 5.21 17.52 -8.79
C PRO A 467 4.94 17.78 -10.28
N THR A 468 6.00 17.94 -11.07
CA THR A 468 5.93 17.97 -12.53
C THR A 468 5.85 16.54 -13.03
N THR A 469 4.66 15.94 -12.96
CA THR A 469 4.45 14.54 -13.36
C THR A 469 3.34 14.40 -14.39
N ARG A 470 3.43 13.33 -15.16
CA ARG A 470 2.36 12.85 -16.04
C ARG A 470 1.59 11.78 -15.24
N GLY A 471 0.27 11.81 -15.24
CA GLY A 471 -0.56 10.80 -14.55
C GLY A 471 -1.36 11.31 -13.34
N VAL A 472 -1.92 10.37 -12.59
CA VAL A 472 -2.82 10.66 -11.47
C VAL A 472 -2.02 11.01 -10.22
N VAL A 473 -2.35 12.14 -9.57
CA VAL A 473 -1.73 12.52 -8.30
C VAL A 473 -2.62 12.07 -7.15
N ALA A 474 -2.08 11.25 -6.25
CA ALA A 474 -2.69 10.91 -4.96
C ALA A 474 -2.01 11.68 -3.84
N ASP A 475 -2.79 12.49 -3.14
CA ASP A 475 -2.33 13.10 -1.89
C ASP A 475 -2.58 12.17 -0.71
N ALA A 476 -1.69 12.21 0.28
CA ALA A 476 -1.73 11.39 1.47
C ALA A 476 -2.97 11.65 2.36
N LEU A 477 -3.55 12.86 2.30
CA LEU A 477 -4.67 13.29 3.13
C LEU A 477 -5.89 13.69 2.31
N TRP A 478 -5.69 14.41 1.20
CA TRP A 478 -6.75 14.89 0.32
C TRP A 478 -7.16 13.80 -0.67
N ALA A 479 -8.30 13.14 -0.40
CA ALA A 479 -8.89 12.17 -1.32
C ALA A 479 -10.22 12.69 -1.89
N LYS A 480 -10.40 12.50 -3.20
CA LYS A 480 -11.67 12.81 -3.86
C LYS A 480 -12.78 11.98 -3.23
N GLY A 481 -13.85 12.64 -2.80
CA GLY A 481 -14.97 11.98 -2.11
C GLY A 481 -14.81 11.83 -0.60
N ASP A 482 -13.63 12.13 -0.03
CA ASP A 482 -13.32 12.06 1.40
C ASP A 482 -12.35 13.18 1.84
N LEU A 483 -12.82 14.42 1.72
CA LEU A 483 -11.98 15.62 1.96
C LEU A 483 -11.83 15.99 3.44
N ARG A 484 -12.74 15.52 4.30
CA ARG A 484 -12.81 15.91 5.73
C ARG A 484 -11.53 15.59 6.51
N PRO A 485 -10.86 14.42 6.33
CA PRO A 485 -9.59 14.14 7.02
C PRO A 485 -8.50 15.15 6.72
N GLY A 486 -8.41 15.63 5.47
CA GLY A 486 -7.51 16.72 5.10
C GLY A 486 -7.80 17.97 5.93
N VAL A 487 -9.04 18.47 5.89
CA VAL A 487 -9.45 19.67 6.65
C VAL A 487 -9.09 19.55 8.14
N VAL A 488 -9.45 18.42 8.75
CA VAL A 488 -9.20 18.16 10.18
C VAL A 488 -7.70 18.14 10.48
N TRP A 489 -6.90 17.47 9.64
CA TRP A 489 -5.45 17.41 9.82
C TRP A 489 -4.81 18.80 9.80
N TYR A 490 -5.11 19.60 8.78
CA TYR A 490 -4.53 20.95 8.64
C TYR A 490 -4.98 21.88 9.78
N ALA A 491 -6.25 21.81 10.20
CA ALA A 491 -6.74 22.57 11.35
C ALA A 491 -5.99 22.22 12.65
N LEU A 492 -5.75 20.92 12.90
CA LEU A 492 -4.98 20.46 14.06
C LEU A 492 -3.51 20.89 14.00
N LYS A 493 -2.87 20.86 12.83
CA LYS A 493 -1.48 21.31 12.69
C LYS A 493 -1.35 22.83 12.86
N LEU A 494 -2.28 23.62 12.30
CA LEU A 494 -2.31 25.07 12.47
C LEU A 494 -2.48 25.47 13.95
N THR A 495 -3.44 24.87 14.64
CA THR A 495 -3.65 25.14 16.08
C THR A 495 -2.43 24.77 16.93
N SER A 496 -1.75 23.67 16.61
CA SER A 496 -0.49 23.29 17.26
C SER A 496 0.64 24.31 17.03
N LEU A 497 0.79 24.83 15.81
CA LEU A 497 1.79 25.85 15.48
C LEU A 497 1.52 27.17 16.20
N VAL A 498 0.26 27.59 16.26
CA VAL A 498 -0.15 28.79 17.00
C VAL A 498 0.18 28.65 18.49
N ARG A 499 -0.22 27.53 19.12
CA ARG A 499 0.09 27.28 20.54
C ARG A 499 1.59 27.30 20.84
N LYS A 500 2.42 26.70 19.98
CA LYS A 500 3.88 26.72 20.14
C LYS A 500 4.46 28.12 20.03
N SER A 501 3.93 28.95 19.13
CA SER A 501 4.38 30.32 18.91
C SER A 501 4.04 31.21 20.11
N PHE A 502 2.81 31.10 20.63
CA PHE A 502 2.41 31.79 21.86
C PHE A 502 3.23 31.32 23.08
N GLY A 503 3.49 30.02 23.21
CA GLY A 503 4.33 29.48 24.30
C GLY A 503 5.78 29.99 24.27
N HIS A 504 6.37 30.17 23.08
CA HIS A 504 7.69 30.79 22.95
C HIS A 504 7.68 32.29 23.27
N LEU A 505 6.57 32.99 22.98
CA LEU A 505 6.42 34.41 23.30
C LEU A 505 6.34 34.65 24.81
N ILE A 506 5.63 33.77 25.53
CA ILE A 506 5.48 33.83 26.99
C ILE A 506 6.82 33.47 27.67
N LYS A 507 7.52 32.44 27.21
CA LYS A 507 8.84 32.05 27.72
C LYS A 507 9.97 33.04 27.43
N ARG A 508 9.78 34.00 26.53
CA ARG A 508 10.74 35.09 26.25
C ARG A 508 10.49 36.34 27.10
N ARG A 509 9.37 36.40 27.83
CA ARG A 509 8.99 37.51 28.72
C ARG A 509 9.25 37.22 30.20
N HIS A 510 9.71 36.02 30.52
CA HIS A 510 10.32 35.62 31.78
C HIS A 510 11.78 35.27 31.49
#